data_AF-A0AAV2K9Y6-F1
#
_entry.id   AF-A0AAV2K9Y6-F1
#
_cell.length_a   1.000
_cell.length_b   1.000
_cell.length_c   1.000
_cell.angle_alpha   90.00
_cell.angle_beta   90.00
_cell.angle_gamma   90.00
#
_symmetry.space_group_name_H-M   'P 1'
#
loop_
_entity.id
_entity.type
_entity.pdbx_description
1 polymer ?
#
loop_
_entity_poly.entity_id
_entity_poly.type
_entity_poly.pdbx_seq_one_letter_code
_entity_poly.pdbx_strand_id
1 'polypeptide(L)'
;MKGSEERRRYETIVSRSDVIEMGPMQLIWRMGIEILHHHPNSTLDDYNNIYERIKHSGVKQYLKLCLEQSFHLLLTGRFHDAKQTLALAESWRHETARVAQKKVVTLIVAYRSLLDYIMWCEKKETSDADFKGSEPKAMHNHFRQASVGLKEVFQNPGVWDPFILSYIDMLEFYDDQEEALKVLNHYAYDNAFPHNPNAHLYLYQYLQRHDASPRTLLKVLKILHSLLPSHPLMIDYCALLLKSGKTKKALGVAVDMLDYACWSKNLDVWKTLASIAEKLQTEGDLKETVCKVMCNRIDWWPALHFTTFHAAQDQREQPELRRLKVPLARLLCPDMTLRYCQTEAAT
;
A
#
# COMPACT_ATOMS: atom_id res chain seq x y z
N MET A 1 22.71 11.45 7.59
CA MET A 1 21.69 11.98 6.65
C MET A 1 20.51 11.03 6.38
N LYS A 2 20.58 9.72 6.67
CA LYS A 2 19.41 8.81 6.56
C LYS A 2 18.36 8.93 7.68
N GLY A 3 18.73 9.45 8.86
CA GLY A 3 17.82 9.55 10.01
C GLY A 3 16.85 10.75 10.01
N SER A 4 16.97 11.69 9.06
CA SER A 4 16.09 12.88 8.99
C SER A 4 14.81 12.66 8.17
N GLU A 5 14.78 11.66 7.28
CA GLU A 5 13.59 11.33 6.49
C GLU A 5 12.63 10.38 7.22
N GLU A 6 13.14 9.46 8.05
CA GLU A 6 12.29 8.63 8.93
C GLU A 6 11.61 9.47 10.02
N ARG A 7 12.26 10.54 10.50
CA ARG A 7 11.66 11.49 11.47
C ARG A 7 10.36 12.11 11.00
N ARG A 8 10.24 12.47 9.71
CA ARG A 8 8.99 13.03 9.17
C ARG A 8 7.85 12.01 9.09
N ARG A 9 8.17 10.71 8.97
CA ARG A 9 7.13 9.66 8.93
C ARG A 9 6.51 9.40 10.31
N TYR A 10 7.29 9.49 11.39
CA TYR A 10 6.77 9.37 12.75
C TYR A 10 6.09 10.65 13.26
N GLU A 11 6.55 11.83 12.84
CA GLU A 11 5.94 13.12 13.21
C GLU A 11 4.56 13.34 12.59
N THR A 12 4.15 12.56 11.59
CA THR A 12 2.83 12.71 10.93
C THR A 12 1.71 11.94 11.64
N ILE A 13 2.00 11.17 12.71
CA ILE A 13 0.98 10.35 13.42
C ILE A 13 0.47 11.03 14.71
N VAL A 14 1.08 12.11 15.17
CA VAL A 14 0.65 12.79 16.40
C VAL A 14 0.32 14.23 16.05
N SER A 15 -0.97 14.53 15.91
CA SER A 15 -1.39 15.93 15.84
C SER A 15 -1.01 16.62 17.17
N ARG A 16 -0.73 17.92 17.13
CA ARG A 16 -0.42 18.71 18.34
C ARG A 16 -1.52 18.61 19.41
N SER A 17 -2.72 18.22 19.01
CA SER A 17 -3.90 17.94 19.83
C SER A 17 -3.77 16.64 20.64
N ASP A 18 -3.10 15.62 20.11
CA ASP A 18 -2.98 14.29 20.74
C ASP A 18 -1.99 14.28 21.92
N VAL A 19 -1.00 15.17 21.91
CA VAL A 19 -0.06 15.35 23.04
C VAL A 19 -0.76 15.90 24.28
N ILE A 20 -1.85 16.66 24.09
CA ILE A 20 -2.55 17.37 25.16
C ILE A 20 -3.52 16.45 25.93
N GLU A 21 -3.87 15.27 25.38
CA GLU A 21 -4.73 14.26 26.03
C GLU A 21 -3.98 13.00 26.55
N MET A 22 -2.64 12.97 26.53
CA MET A 22 -1.90 11.81 27.05
C MET A 22 -1.81 11.84 28.58
N GLY A 23 -2.40 10.83 29.24
CA GLY A 23 -2.33 10.69 30.69
C GLY A 23 -0.88 10.55 31.20
N PRO A 24 -0.57 10.99 32.45
CA PRO A 24 0.80 11.05 32.97
C PRO A 24 1.59 9.74 32.87
N MET A 25 0.95 8.59 33.14
CA MET A 25 1.62 7.29 33.00
C MET A 25 2.05 6.98 31.57
N GLN A 26 1.27 7.45 30.58
CA GLN A 26 1.55 7.25 29.16
C GLN A 26 2.79 8.05 28.71
N LEU A 27 2.95 9.25 29.26
CA LEU A 27 4.14 10.09 29.07
C LEU A 27 5.37 9.45 29.73
N ILE A 28 5.24 9.00 30.98
CA ILE A 28 6.35 8.42 31.75
C ILE A 28 6.97 7.21 31.04
N TRP A 29 6.15 6.24 30.59
CA TRP A 29 6.70 5.06 29.95
C TRP A 29 7.29 5.37 28.57
N ARG A 30 6.64 6.22 27.77
CA ARG A 30 7.16 6.61 26.44
C ARG A 30 8.51 7.32 26.56
N MET A 31 8.62 8.27 27.49
CA MET A 31 9.89 8.95 27.75
C MET A 31 10.95 8.00 28.29
N GLY A 32 10.59 7.08 29.18
CA GLY A 32 11.51 6.08 29.71
C GLY A 32 12.08 5.17 28.61
N ILE A 33 11.23 4.66 27.72
CA ILE A 33 11.64 3.83 26.58
C ILE A 33 12.49 4.64 25.59
N GLU A 34 12.11 5.88 25.29
CA GLU A 34 12.90 6.77 24.42
C GLU A 34 14.30 7.04 24.99
N ILE A 35 14.41 7.30 26.31
CA ILE A 35 15.70 7.47 26.97
C ILE A 35 16.55 6.20 26.82
N LEU A 36 15.97 5.02 27.03
CA LEU A 36 16.69 3.76 26.87
C LEU A 36 17.16 3.55 25.43
N HIS A 37 16.37 3.95 24.43
CA HIS A 37 16.76 3.86 23.02
C HIS A 37 18.00 4.69 22.68
N HIS A 38 18.20 5.83 23.35
CA HIS A 38 19.36 6.71 23.12
C HIS A 38 20.51 6.50 24.10
N HIS A 39 20.35 5.63 25.09
CA HIS A 39 21.39 5.39 26.09
C HIS A 39 22.31 4.23 25.66
N PRO A 40 23.64 4.47 25.55
CA PRO A 40 24.57 3.57 24.87
C PRO A 40 24.77 2.21 25.57
N ASN A 41 24.44 2.13 26.85
CA ASN A 41 24.61 0.92 27.66
C ASN A 41 23.27 0.27 28.06
N SER A 42 22.16 0.68 27.45
CA SER A 42 20.87 0.08 27.74
C SER A 42 20.87 -1.39 27.34
N THR A 43 20.52 -2.24 28.29
CA THR A 43 20.34 -3.68 28.10
C THR A 43 18.87 -3.99 27.95
N LEU A 44 18.55 -5.16 27.37
CA LEU A 44 17.18 -5.67 27.28
C LEU A 44 16.50 -5.80 28.65
N ASP A 45 17.27 -6.08 29.71
CA ASP A 45 16.77 -6.14 31.07
C ASP A 45 16.31 -4.77 31.57
N ASP A 46 16.96 -3.69 31.15
CA ASP A 46 16.53 -2.32 31.47
C ASP A 46 15.15 -2.03 30.86
N TYR A 47 14.92 -2.44 29.61
CA TYR A 47 13.60 -2.33 28.97
C TYR A 47 12.56 -3.18 29.69
N ASN A 48 12.86 -4.45 29.97
CA ASN A 48 11.96 -5.36 30.66
C ASN A 48 11.58 -4.84 32.05
N ASN A 49 12.54 -4.30 32.80
CA ASN A 49 12.30 -3.69 34.11
C ASN A 49 11.30 -2.52 34.03
N ILE A 50 11.42 -1.66 33.02
CA ILE A 50 10.46 -0.57 32.79
C ILE A 50 9.09 -1.14 32.41
N TYR A 51 9.03 -2.05 31.42
CA TYR A 51 7.76 -2.64 30.99
C TYR A 51 7.02 -3.33 32.13
N GLU A 52 7.71 -4.16 32.91
CA GLU A 52 7.11 -4.86 34.03
C GLU A 52 6.63 -3.89 35.11
N ARG A 53 7.45 -2.93 35.55
CA ARG A 53 7.02 -1.94 36.56
C ARG A 53 5.78 -1.17 36.12
N ILE A 54 5.67 -0.83 34.85
CA ILE A 54 4.57 -0.01 34.34
C ILE A 54 3.32 -0.85 34.09
N LYS A 55 3.45 -2.10 33.62
CA LYS A 55 2.32 -3.05 33.56
C LYS A 55 1.64 -3.23 34.92
N HIS A 56 2.42 -3.26 36.01
CA HIS A 56 1.91 -3.35 37.38
C HIS A 56 1.32 -2.03 37.92
N SER A 57 1.61 -0.88 37.29
CA SER A 57 1.18 0.45 37.74
C SER A 57 -0.23 0.86 37.30
N GLY A 58 -0.85 0.16 36.34
CA GLY A 58 -2.22 0.47 35.93
C GLY A 58 -2.80 -0.37 34.79
N VAL A 59 -3.98 -0.94 35.05
CA VAL A 59 -4.78 -1.79 34.16
C VAL A 59 -5.06 -1.19 32.77
N LYS A 60 -5.25 0.13 32.68
CA LYS A 60 -5.75 0.79 31.45
C LYS A 60 -4.75 0.78 30.30
N GLN A 61 -3.46 0.63 30.57
CA GLN A 61 -2.39 0.74 29.56
C GLN A 61 -1.72 -0.59 29.22
N TYR A 62 -2.04 -1.67 29.97
CA TYR A 62 -1.39 -2.97 29.83
C TYR A 62 -1.30 -3.46 28.39
N LEU A 63 -2.43 -3.46 27.65
CA LEU A 63 -2.48 -3.93 26.26
C LEU A 63 -1.57 -3.11 25.32
N LYS A 64 -1.52 -1.78 25.51
CA LYS A 64 -0.66 -0.90 24.69
C LYS A 64 0.83 -1.14 25.00
N LEU A 65 1.16 -1.37 26.27
CA LEU A 65 2.52 -1.69 26.69
C LEU A 65 2.98 -3.05 26.15
N CYS A 66 2.10 -4.06 26.14
CA CYS A 66 2.41 -5.35 25.54
C CYS A 66 2.64 -5.24 24.03
N LEU A 67 1.87 -4.42 23.32
CA LEU A 67 2.14 -4.12 21.91
C LEU A 67 3.50 -3.45 21.73
N GLU A 68 3.81 -2.40 22.50
CA GLU A 68 5.10 -1.72 22.43
C GLU A 68 6.27 -2.66 22.69
N GLN A 69 6.19 -3.45 23.76
CA GLN A 69 7.21 -4.43 24.10
C GLN A 69 7.35 -5.48 22.99
N SER A 70 6.25 -5.91 22.39
CA SER A 70 6.32 -6.84 21.26
C SER A 70 7.09 -6.24 20.09
N PHE A 71 6.89 -4.96 19.75
CA PHE A 71 7.64 -4.30 18.68
C PHE A 71 9.13 -4.18 19.00
N HIS A 72 9.49 -3.86 20.24
CA HIS A 72 10.89 -3.87 20.67
C HIS A 72 11.52 -5.27 20.51
N LEU A 73 10.80 -6.32 20.90
CA LEU A 73 11.25 -7.70 20.73
C LEU A 73 11.39 -8.08 19.26
N LEU A 74 10.50 -7.61 18.37
CA LEU A 74 10.62 -7.83 16.93
C LEU A 74 11.85 -7.13 16.34
N LEU A 75 12.11 -5.88 16.73
CA LEU A 75 13.28 -5.13 16.27
C LEU A 75 14.61 -5.76 16.71
N THR A 76 14.60 -6.54 17.78
CA THR A 76 15.76 -7.27 18.30
C THR A 76 15.80 -8.74 17.86
N GLY A 77 14.92 -9.16 16.95
CA GLY A 77 14.88 -10.52 16.39
C GLY A 77 14.30 -11.59 17.32
N ARG A 78 13.64 -11.20 18.42
CA ARG A 78 13.07 -12.10 19.43
C ARG A 78 11.60 -12.44 19.14
N PHE A 79 11.35 -13.10 18.01
CA PHE A 79 9.98 -13.37 17.52
C PHE A 79 9.13 -14.23 18.47
N HIS A 80 9.71 -15.27 19.09
CA HIS A 80 9.01 -16.13 20.04
C HIS A 80 8.55 -15.38 21.29
N ASP A 81 9.42 -14.53 21.85
CA ASP A 81 9.12 -13.73 23.04
C ASP A 81 8.06 -12.66 22.73
N ALA A 82 8.14 -12.04 21.55
CA ALA A 82 7.13 -11.11 21.07
C ALA A 82 5.75 -11.78 21.00
N LYS A 83 5.69 -12.99 20.42
CA LYS A 83 4.46 -13.77 20.32
C LYS A 83 3.90 -14.15 21.70
N GLN A 84 4.75 -14.60 22.62
CA GLN A 84 4.34 -14.94 23.97
C GLN A 84 3.76 -13.71 24.70
N THR A 85 4.40 -12.55 24.55
CA THR A 85 3.94 -11.28 25.12
C THR A 85 2.53 -10.94 24.62
N LEU A 86 2.29 -11.08 23.31
CA LEU A 86 0.97 -10.83 22.71
C LEU A 86 -0.08 -11.86 23.13
N ALA A 87 0.27 -13.15 23.22
CA ALA A 87 -0.64 -14.20 23.67
C ALA A 87 -1.09 -13.99 25.13
N LEU A 88 -0.19 -13.57 26.01
CA LEU A 88 -0.52 -13.18 27.38
C LEU A 88 -1.44 -11.95 27.41
N ALA A 89 -1.18 -10.97 26.55
CA ALA A 89 -1.99 -9.77 26.43
C ALA A 89 -3.42 -10.06 25.95
N GLU A 90 -3.59 -10.98 25.00
CA GLU A 90 -4.90 -11.42 24.49
C GLU A 90 -5.74 -12.10 25.60
N SER A 91 -5.11 -12.87 26.48
CA SER A 91 -5.77 -13.55 27.59
C SER A 91 -6.25 -12.60 28.71
N TRP A 92 -5.84 -11.34 28.68
CA TRP A 92 -6.14 -10.34 29.70
C TRP A 92 -7.61 -9.89 29.65
N ARG A 93 -8.43 -10.36 30.58
CA ARG A 93 -9.87 -10.04 30.65
C ARG A 93 -10.15 -8.90 31.64
N HIS A 94 -10.88 -7.88 31.20
CA HIS A 94 -11.61 -6.95 32.08
C HIS A 94 -13.06 -6.82 31.63
N GLU A 95 -13.98 -6.83 32.60
CA GLU A 95 -15.44 -7.03 32.43
C GLU A 95 -16.19 -5.94 31.65
N THR A 96 -15.53 -4.85 31.24
CA THR A 96 -16.13 -3.82 30.38
C THR A 96 -15.11 -3.26 29.41
N ALA A 97 -14.81 -4.00 28.34
CA ALA A 97 -13.92 -3.54 27.27
C ALA A 97 -14.52 -2.31 26.55
N ARG A 98 -13.93 -1.13 26.78
CA ARG A 98 -14.29 0.09 26.06
C ARG A 98 -13.98 -0.08 24.57
N VAL A 99 -14.67 0.67 23.69
CA VAL A 99 -14.44 0.62 22.23
C VAL A 99 -12.96 0.79 21.84
N ALA A 100 -12.23 1.67 22.53
CA ALA A 100 -10.79 1.86 22.31
C ALA A 100 -9.94 0.62 22.68
N GLN A 101 -10.34 -0.15 23.69
CA GLN A 101 -9.66 -1.40 24.05
C GLN A 101 -9.92 -2.48 23.02
N LYS A 102 -11.13 -2.54 22.43
CA LYS A 102 -11.44 -3.50 21.35
C LYS A 102 -10.48 -3.33 20.16
N LYS A 103 -10.22 -2.10 19.73
CA LYS A 103 -9.26 -1.81 18.65
C LYS A 103 -7.84 -2.32 18.97
N VAL A 104 -7.38 -2.11 20.20
CA VAL A 104 -6.06 -2.58 20.65
C VAL A 104 -6.00 -4.10 20.72
N VAL A 105 -7.07 -4.76 21.18
CA VAL A 105 -7.17 -6.23 21.18
C VAL A 105 -7.13 -6.77 19.75
N THR A 106 -7.89 -6.19 18.81
CA THR A 106 -7.83 -6.59 17.40
C THR A 106 -6.41 -6.46 16.83
N LEU A 107 -5.67 -5.40 17.17
CA LEU A 107 -4.27 -5.26 16.77
C LEU A 107 -3.37 -6.33 17.41
N ILE A 108 -3.55 -6.65 18.69
CA ILE A 108 -2.82 -7.73 19.36
C ILE A 108 -3.02 -9.06 18.64
N VAL A 109 -4.28 -9.40 18.32
CA VAL A 109 -4.61 -10.61 17.56
C VAL A 109 -3.96 -10.58 16.19
N ALA A 110 -4.04 -9.46 15.46
CA ALA A 110 -3.44 -9.31 14.14
C ALA A 110 -1.92 -9.53 14.14
N TYR A 111 -1.19 -8.89 15.05
CA TYR A 111 0.27 -9.05 15.15
C TYR A 111 0.68 -10.43 15.67
N ARG A 112 -0.08 -11.03 16.60
CA ARG A 112 0.18 -12.41 17.03
C ARG A 112 0.01 -13.38 15.86
N SER A 113 -1.07 -13.24 15.10
CA SER A 113 -1.31 -14.10 13.93
C SER A 113 -0.31 -13.87 12.81
N LEU A 114 0.20 -12.65 12.65
CA LEU A 114 1.32 -12.38 11.74
C LEU A 114 2.59 -13.11 12.19
N LEU A 115 2.85 -13.21 13.50
CA LEU A 115 3.97 -14.00 14.01
C LEU A 115 3.76 -15.51 13.82
N ASP A 116 2.54 -16.00 13.94
CA ASP A 116 2.21 -17.37 13.53
C ASP A 116 2.48 -17.59 12.04
N TYR A 117 2.16 -16.62 11.17
CA TYR A 117 2.51 -16.68 9.74
C TYR A 117 4.03 -16.68 9.50
N ILE A 118 4.79 -15.81 10.17
CA ILE A 118 6.26 -15.78 10.03
C ILE A 118 6.87 -17.13 10.44
N MET A 119 6.42 -17.71 11.57
CA MET A 119 6.85 -19.05 12.00
C MET A 119 6.43 -20.14 11.01
N TRP A 120 5.28 -19.99 10.34
CA TRP A 120 4.87 -20.87 9.26
C TRP A 120 5.80 -20.74 8.04
N CYS A 121 6.20 -19.53 7.64
CA CYS A 121 7.16 -19.29 6.56
C CYS A 121 8.51 -19.97 6.85
N GLU A 122 9.05 -19.78 8.06
CA GLU A 122 10.31 -20.43 8.48
C GLU A 122 10.23 -21.96 8.33
N LYS A 123 9.10 -22.57 8.70
CA LYS A 123 8.90 -24.02 8.57
C LYS A 123 8.67 -24.47 7.12
N LYS A 124 7.99 -23.65 6.32
CA LYS A 124 7.80 -23.88 4.88
C LYS A 124 9.15 -23.97 4.17
N GLU A 125 10.05 -23.02 4.42
CA GLU A 125 11.38 -22.98 3.82
C GLU A 125 12.25 -24.16 4.22
N THR A 126 12.19 -24.61 5.48
CA THR A 126 12.95 -25.78 5.93
C THR A 126 12.37 -27.11 5.41
N SER A 127 11.07 -27.17 5.14
CA SER A 127 10.39 -28.40 4.69
C SER A 127 10.69 -28.78 3.25
N ASP A 128 11.13 -27.83 2.41
CA ASP A 128 11.56 -28.11 1.02
C ASP A 128 12.97 -28.76 0.95
N ALA A 129 13.69 -28.86 2.08
CA ALA A 129 15.11 -29.21 2.14
C ALA A 129 15.45 -30.60 2.77
N ASP A 130 14.53 -31.56 2.73
CA ASP A 130 14.55 -32.88 3.43
C ASP A 130 14.26 -32.82 4.94
N PHE A 131 13.15 -33.45 5.40
CA PHE A 131 13.10 -34.40 6.54
C PHE A 131 11.67 -34.93 6.81
N LYS A 132 11.52 -36.26 6.93
CA LYS A 132 10.25 -36.96 7.18
C LYS A 132 9.85 -36.92 8.67
N GLY A 133 8.63 -36.46 8.96
CA GLY A 133 7.79 -37.07 10.00
C GLY A 133 7.14 -36.16 11.07
N SER A 134 7.67 -34.95 11.33
CA SER A 134 7.11 -34.04 12.35
C SER A 134 6.93 -32.59 11.91
N GLU A 135 7.72 -32.13 10.94
CA GLU A 135 7.69 -30.76 10.42
C GLU A 135 6.36 -30.35 9.77
N PRO A 136 5.67 -31.23 8.99
CA PRO A 136 4.38 -30.88 8.42
C PRO A 136 3.31 -30.57 9.47
N LYS A 137 3.39 -31.21 10.66
CA LYS A 137 2.43 -30.97 11.76
C LYS A 137 2.68 -29.63 12.45
N ALA A 138 3.94 -29.28 12.69
CA ALA A 138 4.30 -28.01 13.30
C ALA A 138 3.96 -26.83 12.37
N MET A 139 4.30 -26.95 11.08
CA MET A 139 3.89 -25.99 10.05
C MET A 139 2.37 -25.82 10.02
N HIS A 140 1.62 -26.92 9.91
CA HIS A 140 0.16 -26.86 9.86
C HIS A 140 -0.47 -26.26 11.14
N ASN A 141 0.15 -26.46 12.31
CA ASN A 141 -0.29 -25.82 13.54
C ASN A 141 -0.16 -24.29 13.46
N HIS A 142 0.96 -23.77 12.95
CA HIS A 142 1.15 -22.33 12.75
C HIS A 142 0.16 -21.76 11.74
N PHE A 143 -0.05 -22.44 10.61
CA PHE A 143 -1.10 -22.09 9.65
C PHE A 143 -2.46 -21.96 10.32
N ARG A 144 -2.87 -22.96 11.12
CA ARG A 144 -4.16 -22.95 11.81
C ARG A 144 -4.28 -21.78 12.79
N GLN A 145 -3.24 -21.52 13.58
CA GLN A 145 -3.25 -20.42 14.56
C GLN A 145 -3.31 -19.05 13.88
N ALA A 146 -2.52 -18.85 12.81
CA ALA A 146 -2.56 -17.63 12.02
C ALA A 146 -3.93 -17.43 11.38
N SER A 147 -4.47 -18.47 10.72
CA SER A 147 -5.75 -18.44 10.02
C SER A 147 -6.92 -18.06 10.94
N VAL A 148 -7.00 -18.65 12.12
CA VAL A 148 -8.08 -18.36 13.07
C VAL A 148 -8.08 -16.88 13.48
N GLY A 149 -6.93 -16.35 13.89
CA GLY A 149 -6.85 -14.95 14.33
C GLY A 149 -6.99 -13.95 13.19
N LEU A 150 -6.44 -14.24 12.00
CA LEU A 150 -6.61 -13.37 10.83
C LEU A 150 -8.08 -13.32 10.37
N LYS A 151 -8.78 -14.45 10.36
CA LYS A 151 -10.23 -14.47 10.07
C LYS A 151 -11.03 -13.61 11.05
N GLU A 152 -10.68 -13.64 12.33
CA GLU A 152 -11.33 -12.78 13.34
C GLU A 152 -11.03 -11.30 13.09
N VAL A 153 -9.77 -10.96 12.80
CA VAL A 153 -9.35 -9.58 12.50
C VAL A 153 -10.11 -9.03 11.31
N PHE A 154 -10.24 -9.79 10.23
CA PHE A 154 -10.90 -9.35 9.00
C PHE A 154 -12.42 -9.21 9.11
N GLN A 155 -13.05 -9.57 10.23
CA GLN A 155 -14.45 -9.22 10.50
C GLN A 155 -14.61 -7.76 10.97
N ASN A 156 -13.51 -7.12 11.37
CA ASN A 156 -13.52 -5.76 11.87
C ASN A 156 -13.14 -4.78 10.75
N PRO A 157 -13.97 -3.78 10.42
CA PRO A 157 -13.62 -2.77 9.43
C PRO A 157 -12.31 -2.04 9.75
N GLY A 158 -11.40 -2.01 8.78
CA GLY A 158 -10.09 -1.40 8.94
C GLY A 158 -9.21 -1.54 7.69
N VAL A 159 -8.02 -0.95 7.72
CA VAL A 159 -6.99 -1.14 6.70
C VAL A 159 -6.02 -2.19 7.22
N TRP A 160 -6.07 -3.37 6.63
CA TRP A 160 -5.36 -4.58 7.08
C TRP A 160 -4.29 -5.05 6.08
N ASP A 161 -3.74 -4.13 5.30
CA ASP A 161 -2.82 -4.42 4.19
C ASP A 161 -1.67 -5.39 4.53
N PRO A 162 -0.94 -5.24 5.65
CA PRO A 162 0.16 -6.15 5.98
C PRO A 162 -0.32 -7.56 6.33
N PHE A 163 -1.58 -7.72 6.76
CA PHE A 163 -2.12 -8.97 7.30
C PHE A 163 -2.89 -9.77 6.24
N ILE A 164 -3.60 -9.08 5.34
CA ILE A 164 -4.39 -9.72 4.28
C ILE A 164 -3.48 -10.57 3.39
N LEU A 165 -2.35 -10.02 2.94
CA LEU A 165 -1.43 -10.74 2.05
C LEU A 165 -0.83 -11.98 2.70
N SER A 166 -0.51 -11.94 3.99
CA SER A 166 -0.06 -13.13 4.74
C SER A 166 -1.12 -14.23 4.76
N TYR A 167 -2.39 -13.86 4.86
CA TYR A 167 -3.47 -14.84 4.83
C TYR A 167 -3.67 -15.43 3.44
N ILE A 168 -3.62 -14.60 2.40
CA ILE A 168 -3.74 -15.05 1.01
C ILE A 168 -2.59 -15.98 0.62
N ASP A 169 -1.34 -15.69 0.99
CA ASP A 169 -0.19 -16.57 0.72
C ASP A 169 -0.39 -17.97 1.35
N MET A 170 -0.85 -18.02 2.60
CA MET A 170 -1.18 -19.29 3.25
C MET A 170 -2.31 -20.04 2.54
N LEU A 171 -3.36 -19.36 2.08
CA LEU A 171 -4.46 -19.98 1.35
C LEU A 171 -4.02 -20.51 -0.01
N GLU A 172 -3.24 -19.73 -0.77
CA GLU A 172 -2.67 -20.14 -2.05
C GLU A 172 -1.76 -21.37 -1.88
N PHE A 173 -0.98 -21.44 -0.80
CA PHE A 173 -0.14 -22.62 -0.50
C PHE A 173 -0.96 -23.90 -0.25
N TYR A 174 -2.11 -23.79 0.41
CA TYR A 174 -3.02 -24.93 0.66
C TYR A 174 -4.08 -25.12 -0.43
N ASP A 175 -3.95 -24.43 -1.57
CA ASP A 175 -4.86 -24.46 -2.72
C ASP A 175 -6.32 -24.10 -2.39
N ASP A 176 -6.54 -23.28 -1.36
CA ASP A 176 -7.86 -22.75 -0.98
C ASP A 176 -8.15 -21.44 -1.72
N GLN A 177 -8.28 -21.56 -3.04
CA GLN A 177 -8.50 -20.43 -3.94
C GLN A 177 -9.88 -19.77 -3.73
N GLU A 178 -10.87 -20.55 -3.30
CA GLU A 178 -12.23 -20.05 -3.05
C GLU A 178 -12.26 -19.07 -1.88
N GLU A 179 -11.67 -19.44 -0.73
CA GLU A 179 -11.60 -18.56 0.42
C GLU A 179 -10.69 -17.36 0.14
N ALA A 180 -9.57 -17.54 -0.58
CA ALA A 180 -8.67 -16.44 -0.92
C ALA A 180 -9.40 -15.36 -1.74
N LEU A 181 -10.12 -15.79 -2.78
CA LEU A 181 -10.92 -14.89 -3.59
C LEU A 181 -12.04 -14.22 -2.79
N LYS A 182 -12.71 -14.96 -1.89
CA LYS A 182 -13.77 -14.43 -1.03
C LYS A 182 -13.25 -13.35 -0.08
N VAL A 183 -12.11 -13.57 0.57
CA VAL A 183 -11.46 -12.60 1.46
C VAL A 183 -11.08 -11.33 0.70
N LEU A 184 -10.44 -11.47 -0.47
CA LEU A 184 -10.06 -10.32 -1.30
C LEU A 184 -11.25 -9.53 -1.81
N ASN A 185 -12.33 -10.20 -2.24
CA ASN A 185 -13.56 -9.52 -2.65
C ASN A 185 -14.21 -8.77 -1.49
N HIS A 186 -14.30 -9.39 -0.31
CA HIS A 186 -14.85 -8.74 0.88
C HIS A 186 -14.04 -7.49 1.23
N TYR A 187 -12.70 -7.60 1.28
CA TYR A 187 -11.82 -6.48 1.60
C TYR A 187 -11.89 -5.34 0.58
N ALA A 188 -12.10 -5.65 -0.71
CA ALA A 188 -12.19 -4.66 -1.78
C ALA A 188 -13.57 -4.01 -1.93
N TYR A 189 -14.66 -4.71 -1.60
CA TYR A 189 -16.02 -4.26 -1.98
C TYR A 189 -17.00 -4.09 -0.83
N ASP A 190 -16.66 -4.50 0.39
CA ASP A 190 -17.52 -4.26 1.54
C ASP A 190 -17.48 -2.78 1.94
N ASN A 191 -18.64 -2.12 1.83
CA ASN A 191 -18.80 -0.69 2.13
C ASN A 191 -18.66 -0.36 3.62
N ALA A 192 -18.64 -1.35 4.51
CA ALA A 192 -18.30 -1.15 5.91
C ALA A 192 -16.81 -0.81 6.09
N PHE A 193 -15.95 -1.23 5.16
CA PHE A 193 -14.51 -0.98 5.18
C PHE A 193 -14.17 0.39 4.58
N PRO A 194 -13.08 1.04 5.03
CA PRO A 194 -12.58 2.24 4.39
C PRO A 194 -12.25 2.01 2.91
N HIS A 195 -12.51 3.00 2.05
CA HIS A 195 -12.12 2.95 0.65
C HIS A 195 -10.59 2.90 0.50
N ASN A 196 -10.06 1.69 0.36
CA ASN A 196 -8.63 1.43 0.31
C ASN A 196 -8.20 1.04 -1.12
N PRO A 197 -7.39 1.85 -1.82
CA PRO A 197 -6.86 1.50 -3.14
C PRO A 197 -6.11 0.16 -3.14
N ASN A 198 -5.39 -0.16 -2.07
CA ASN A 198 -4.59 -1.38 -1.98
C ASN A 198 -5.46 -2.65 -2.00
N ALA A 199 -6.67 -2.60 -1.45
CA ALA A 199 -7.59 -3.74 -1.50
C ALA A 199 -7.93 -4.14 -2.95
N HIS A 200 -8.14 -3.16 -3.83
CA HIS A 200 -8.36 -3.41 -5.25
C HIS A 200 -7.08 -3.83 -5.98
N LEU A 201 -5.91 -3.31 -5.57
CA LEU A 201 -4.62 -3.75 -6.09
C LEU A 201 -4.39 -5.24 -5.83
N TYR A 202 -4.61 -5.70 -4.60
CA TYR A 202 -4.41 -7.10 -4.21
C TYR A 202 -5.38 -8.02 -4.96
N LEU A 203 -6.66 -7.63 -5.04
CA LEU A 203 -7.65 -8.38 -5.81
C LEU A 203 -7.27 -8.44 -7.30
N TYR A 204 -6.81 -7.34 -7.89
CA TYR A 204 -6.37 -7.31 -9.29
C TYR A 204 -5.20 -8.28 -9.53
N GLN A 205 -4.16 -8.20 -8.70
CA GLN A 205 -2.97 -9.06 -8.82
C GLN A 205 -3.33 -10.54 -8.68
N TYR A 206 -4.20 -10.89 -7.74
CA TYR A 206 -4.71 -12.25 -7.58
C TYR A 206 -5.44 -12.70 -8.85
N LEU A 207 -6.43 -11.93 -9.31
CA LEU A 207 -7.21 -12.27 -10.50
C LEU A 207 -6.34 -12.38 -11.76
N GLN A 208 -5.30 -11.56 -11.89
CA GLN A 208 -4.37 -11.60 -13.01
C GLN A 208 -3.54 -12.89 -13.04
N ARG A 209 -3.05 -13.36 -11.89
CA ARG A 209 -2.27 -14.61 -11.80
C ARG A 209 -3.13 -15.87 -11.95
N HIS A 210 -4.43 -15.76 -11.69
CA HIS A 210 -5.42 -16.84 -11.82
C HIS A 210 -6.26 -16.72 -13.10
N ASP A 211 -5.70 -16.12 -14.16
CA ASP A 211 -6.27 -16.06 -15.52
C ASP A 211 -7.73 -15.55 -15.60
N ALA A 212 -8.11 -14.62 -14.72
CA ALA A 212 -9.45 -14.06 -14.73
C ALA A 212 -9.74 -13.32 -16.05
N SER A 213 -11.01 -13.34 -16.46
CA SER A 213 -11.41 -12.72 -17.73
C SER A 213 -11.04 -11.22 -17.80
N PRO A 214 -10.69 -10.70 -19.00
CA PRO A 214 -10.43 -9.26 -19.19
C PRO A 214 -11.56 -8.36 -18.70
N ARG A 215 -12.81 -8.83 -18.78
CA ARG A 215 -13.99 -8.10 -18.28
C ARG A 215 -13.96 -7.93 -16.77
N THR A 216 -13.51 -8.95 -16.04
CA THR A 216 -13.38 -8.91 -14.58
C THR A 216 -12.27 -7.94 -14.18
N LEU A 217 -11.09 -8.05 -14.80
CA LEU A 217 -9.96 -7.15 -14.58
C LEU A 217 -10.33 -5.67 -14.83
N LEU A 218 -11.05 -5.39 -15.93
CA LEU A 218 -11.54 -4.04 -16.25
C LEU A 218 -12.45 -3.45 -15.18
N LYS A 219 -13.23 -4.26 -14.44
CA LYS A 219 -14.10 -3.78 -13.36
C LYS A 219 -13.27 -3.34 -12.16
N VAL A 220 -12.29 -4.15 -11.76
CA VAL A 220 -11.40 -3.83 -10.63
C VAL A 220 -10.60 -2.57 -10.92
N LEU A 221 -9.96 -2.51 -12.10
CA LEU A 221 -9.15 -1.36 -12.51
C LEU A 221 -9.98 -0.07 -12.66
N LYS A 222 -11.26 -0.16 -13.05
CA LYS A 222 -12.15 1.01 -13.08
C LYS A 222 -12.28 1.64 -11.69
N ILE A 223 -12.41 0.84 -10.64
CA ILE A 223 -12.58 1.32 -9.27
C ILE A 223 -11.24 1.82 -8.75
N LEU A 224 -10.16 1.08 -8.99
CA LEU A 224 -8.81 1.53 -8.64
C LEU A 224 -8.48 2.89 -9.27
N HIS A 225 -8.81 3.10 -10.55
CA HIS A 225 -8.64 4.38 -11.24
C HIS A 225 -9.38 5.52 -10.52
N SER A 226 -10.61 5.29 -10.05
CA SER A 226 -11.36 6.34 -9.33
C SER A 226 -10.77 6.70 -7.98
N LEU A 227 -10.03 5.77 -7.35
CA LEU A 227 -9.40 5.99 -6.05
C LEU A 227 -7.96 6.50 -6.17
N LEU A 228 -7.22 6.03 -7.18
CA LEU A 228 -5.81 6.32 -7.40
C LEU A 228 -5.49 6.36 -8.91
N PRO A 229 -5.81 7.47 -9.60
CA PRO A 229 -5.58 7.62 -11.05
C PRO A 229 -4.10 7.57 -11.45
N SER A 230 -3.20 7.85 -10.51
CA SER A 230 -1.75 7.85 -10.74
C SER A 230 -1.10 6.48 -10.52
N HIS A 231 -1.87 5.40 -10.31
CA HIS A 231 -1.29 4.08 -10.08
C HIS A 231 -0.66 3.51 -11.37
N PRO A 232 0.51 2.84 -11.30
CA PRO A 232 1.16 2.24 -12.49
C PRO A 232 0.26 1.31 -13.32
N LEU A 233 -0.66 0.59 -12.67
CA LEU A 233 -1.66 -0.27 -13.35
C LEU A 233 -2.61 0.48 -14.29
N MET A 234 -2.62 1.81 -14.29
CA MET A 234 -3.39 2.55 -15.28
C MET A 234 -2.87 2.36 -16.71
N ILE A 235 -1.60 1.98 -16.89
CA ILE A 235 -1.07 1.53 -18.20
C ILE A 235 -1.76 0.24 -18.64
N ASP A 236 -1.84 -0.76 -17.75
CA ASP A 236 -2.55 -2.01 -18.00
C ASP A 236 -4.04 -1.77 -18.24
N TYR A 237 -4.61 -0.79 -17.52
CA TYR A 237 -6.00 -0.38 -17.72
C TYR A 237 -6.22 0.20 -19.12
N CYS A 238 -5.35 1.11 -19.56
CA CYS A 238 -5.37 1.62 -20.94
C CYS A 238 -5.27 0.48 -21.96
N ALA A 239 -4.35 -0.47 -21.77
CA ALA A 239 -4.19 -1.61 -22.68
C ALA A 239 -5.46 -2.47 -22.78
N LEU A 240 -6.10 -2.80 -21.65
CA LEU A 240 -7.36 -3.54 -21.64
C LEU A 240 -8.51 -2.74 -22.25
N LEU A 241 -8.58 -1.42 -22.01
CA LEU A 241 -9.58 -0.54 -22.62
C LEU A 241 -9.44 -0.53 -24.14
N LEU A 242 -8.21 -0.39 -24.66
CA LEU A 242 -7.90 -0.41 -26.08
C LEU A 242 -8.31 -1.75 -26.73
N LYS A 243 -8.01 -2.87 -26.09
CA LYS A 243 -8.45 -4.22 -26.54
C LYS A 243 -9.96 -4.37 -26.55
N SER A 244 -10.66 -3.70 -25.62
CA SER A 244 -12.13 -3.71 -25.54
C SER A 244 -12.83 -2.66 -26.41
N GLY A 245 -12.10 -1.92 -27.26
CA GLY A 245 -12.66 -0.87 -28.13
C GLY A 245 -13.06 0.41 -27.40
N LYS A 246 -12.61 0.63 -26.16
CA LYS A 246 -12.94 1.81 -25.35
C LYS A 246 -11.86 2.89 -25.44
N THR A 247 -11.44 3.21 -26.66
CA THR A 247 -10.31 4.11 -26.96
C THR A 247 -10.49 5.50 -26.33
N LYS A 248 -11.69 6.09 -26.40
CA LYS A 248 -12.01 7.39 -25.76
C LYS A 248 -11.76 7.39 -24.26
N LYS A 249 -12.09 6.29 -23.58
CA LYS A 249 -11.87 6.15 -22.14
C LYS A 249 -10.39 5.97 -21.81
N ALA A 250 -9.65 5.23 -22.65
CA ALA A 250 -8.21 5.06 -22.47
C ALA A 250 -7.47 6.40 -22.53
N LEU A 251 -7.92 7.34 -23.40
CA LEU A 251 -7.35 8.70 -23.45
C LEU A 251 -7.50 9.42 -22.12
N GLY A 252 -8.71 9.40 -21.54
CA GLY A 252 -8.96 10.00 -20.23
C GLY A 252 -8.04 9.44 -19.16
N VAL A 253 -7.93 8.11 -19.06
CA VAL A 253 -7.05 7.44 -18.08
C VAL A 253 -5.58 7.84 -18.25
N ALA A 254 -5.06 7.86 -19.49
CA ALA A 254 -3.66 8.21 -19.74
C ALA A 254 -3.37 9.69 -19.40
N VAL A 255 -4.31 10.59 -19.68
CA VAL A 255 -4.18 12.00 -19.29
C VAL A 255 -4.32 12.19 -17.78
N ASP A 256 -5.25 11.49 -17.13
CA ASP A 256 -5.43 11.51 -15.67
C ASP A 256 -4.14 11.05 -14.94
N MET A 257 -3.38 10.10 -15.50
CA MET A 257 -2.04 9.75 -14.97
C MET A 257 -1.06 10.94 -15.07
N LEU A 258 -1.06 11.63 -16.22
CA LEU A 258 -0.13 12.73 -16.49
C LEU A 258 -0.46 14.00 -15.71
N ASP A 259 -1.67 14.14 -15.18
CA ASP A 259 -2.00 15.20 -14.21
C ASP A 259 -1.07 15.17 -12.97
N TYR A 260 -0.39 14.05 -12.71
CA TYR A 260 0.57 13.90 -11.63
C TYR A 260 2.01 14.00 -12.13
N ALA A 261 2.78 14.92 -11.55
CA ALA A 261 4.15 15.24 -11.97
C ALA A 261 5.12 14.04 -11.97
N CYS A 262 4.90 13.02 -11.14
CA CYS A 262 5.74 11.80 -11.11
C CYS A 262 5.70 11.02 -12.43
N TRP A 263 4.65 11.18 -13.25
CA TRP A 263 4.52 10.54 -14.56
C TRP A 263 5.01 11.42 -15.72
N SER A 264 5.37 12.68 -15.46
CA SER A 264 5.75 13.65 -16.49
C SER A 264 6.91 13.20 -17.39
N LYS A 265 7.81 12.34 -16.86
CA LYS A 265 8.96 11.77 -17.57
C LYS A 265 8.84 10.27 -17.87
N ASN A 266 7.71 9.65 -17.52
CA ASN A 266 7.56 8.21 -17.74
C ASN A 266 7.28 7.91 -19.21
N LEU A 267 8.26 7.34 -19.90
CA LEU A 267 8.19 7.07 -21.34
C LEU A 267 7.01 6.16 -21.73
N ASP A 268 6.67 5.17 -20.90
CA ASP A 268 5.62 4.20 -21.20
C ASP A 268 4.23 4.83 -21.21
N VAL A 269 3.96 5.79 -20.31
CA VAL A 269 2.71 6.55 -20.31
C VAL A 269 2.59 7.40 -21.58
N TRP A 270 3.67 8.07 -21.99
CA TRP A 270 3.66 8.89 -23.22
C TRP A 270 3.55 8.04 -24.49
N LYS A 271 4.18 6.86 -24.53
CA LYS A 271 3.98 5.87 -25.61
C LYS A 271 2.54 5.39 -25.67
N THR A 272 1.97 5.06 -24.51
CA THR A 272 0.55 4.66 -24.40
C THR A 272 -0.36 5.77 -24.93
N LEU A 273 -0.12 7.01 -24.55
CA LEU A 273 -0.87 8.17 -25.02
C LEU A 273 -0.76 8.37 -26.54
N ALA A 274 0.44 8.21 -27.12
CA ALA A 274 0.65 8.25 -28.56
C ALA A 274 -0.15 7.18 -29.30
N SER A 275 -0.10 5.92 -28.85
CA SER A 275 -0.87 4.83 -29.46
C SER A 275 -2.39 5.04 -29.34
N ILE A 276 -2.87 5.61 -28.23
CA ILE A 276 -4.28 5.98 -28.08
C ILE A 276 -4.67 7.06 -29.09
N ALA A 277 -3.84 8.10 -29.24
CA ALA A 277 -4.08 9.19 -30.18
C ALA A 277 -4.12 8.72 -31.63
N GLU A 278 -3.18 7.87 -32.04
CA GLU A 278 -3.16 7.25 -33.37
C GLU A 278 -4.45 6.46 -33.64
N LYS A 279 -4.89 5.65 -32.67
CA LYS A 279 -6.12 4.87 -32.82
C LYS A 279 -7.35 5.76 -32.94
N LEU A 280 -7.46 6.81 -32.11
CA LEU A 280 -8.56 7.79 -32.22
C LEU A 280 -8.54 8.56 -33.54
N GLN A 281 -7.36 8.81 -34.11
CA GLN A 281 -7.23 9.44 -35.42
C GLN A 281 -7.81 8.55 -36.52
N THR A 282 -7.54 7.24 -36.47
CA THR A 282 -8.12 6.26 -37.40
C THR A 282 -9.63 6.11 -37.22
N GLU A 283 -10.13 6.20 -35.98
CA GLU A 283 -11.56 6.13 -35.66
C GLU A 283 -12.32 7.44 -36.02
N GLY A 284 -11.61 8.53 -36.37
CA GLY A 284 -12.21 9.83 -36.70
C GLY A 284 -12.71 10.64 -35.50
N ASP A 285 -12.47 10.16 -34.29
CA ASP A 285 -13.05 10.64 -33.03
C ASP A 285 -12.09 11.55 -32.22
N LEU A 286 -10.89 11.78 -32.75
CA LEU A 286 -9.79 12.38 -31.99
C LEU A 286 -10.09 13.79 -31.48
N LYS A 287 -10.51 14.71 -32.37
CA LYS A 287 -10.68 16.13 -32.02
C LYS A 287 -11.69 16.34 -30.91
N GLU A 288 -12.87 15.74 -31.03
CA GLU A 288 -13.93 15.86 -30.03
C GLU A 288 -13.50 15.26 -28.69
N THR A 289 -12.85 14.10 -28.72
CA THR A 289 -12.41 13.40 -27.50
C THR A 289 -11.32 14.19 -26.77
N VAL A 290 -10.33 14.70 -27.50
CA VAL A 290 -9.27 15.55 -26.94
C VAL A 290 -9.85 16.82 -26.33
N CYS A 291 -10.77 17.52 -27.02
CA CYS A 291 -11.41 18.71 -26.48
C CYS A 291 -12.11 18.43 -25.14
N LYS A 292 -12.84 17.30 -25.05
CA LYS A 292 -13.53 16.89 -23.82
C LYS A 292 -12.58 16.56 -22.68
N VAL A 293 -11.46 15.89 -22.95
CA VAL A 293 -10.48 15.54 -21.92
C VAL A 293 -9.66 16.75 -21.48
N MET A 294 -9.33 17.66 -22.41
CA MET A 294 -8.44 18.79 -22.13
C MET A 294 -9.15 20.06 -21.65
N CYS A 295 -10.48 20.14 -21.71
CA CYS A 295 -11.22 21.39 -21.43
C CYS A 295 -10.91 22.00 -20.04
N ASN A 296 -10.76 21.16 -19.00
CA ASN A 296 -10.45 21.62 -17.64
C ASN A 296 -8.94 21.69 -17.34
N ARG A 297 -8.10 21.46 -18.35
CA ARG A 297 -6.64 21.29 -18.24
C ARG A 297 -5.85 22.38 -18.96
N ILE A 298 -6.49 23.14 -19.85
CA ILE A 298 -5.85 24.07 -20.77
C ILE A 298 -4.99 25.13 -20.07
N ASP A 299 -5.39 25.56 -18.86
CA ASP A 299 -4.72 26.66 -18.14
C ASP A 299 -3.45 26.24 -17.38
N TRP A 300 -3.32 24.97 -17.01
CA TRP A 300 -2.25 24.51 -16.11
C TRP A 300 -1.45 23.32 -16.64
N TRP A 301 -2.08 22.42 -17.40
CA TRP A 301 -1.45 21.19 -17.88
C TRP A 301 -0.29 21.45 -18.87
N PRO A 302 -0.36 22.44 -19.78
CA PRO A 302 0.80 22.80 -20.60
C PRO A 302 1.98 23.32 -19.77
N ALA A 303 1.74 24.07 -18.69
CA ALA A 303 2.79 24.52 -17.80
C ALA A 303 3.42 23.34 -17.02
N LEU A 304 2.64 22.31 -16.73
CA LEU A 304 3.11 21.09 -16.08
C LEU A 304 4.05 20.25 -16.98
N HIS A 305 3.84 20.22 -18.31
CA HIS A 305 4.58 19.31 -19.19
C HIS A 305 5.46 19.97 -20.26
N PHE A 306 5.17 21.21 -20.66
CA PHE A 306 5.71 21.79 -21.90
C PHE A 306 6.31 23.19 -21.70
N THR A 307 7.14 23.36 -20.67
CA THR A 307 7.97 24.57 -20.51
C THR A 307 9.26 24.47 -21.32
N THR A 308 9.95 25.59 -21.52
CA THR A 308 11.30 25.59 -22.12
C THR A 308 12.31 24.82 -21.27
N PHE A 309 12.14 24.83 -19.95
CA PHE A 309 12.94 24.01 -19.02
C PHE A 309 12.71 22.51 -19.30
N HIS A 310 11.45 22.07 -19.40
CA HIS A 310 11.12 20.69 -19.75
C HIS A 310 11.70 20.29 -21.12
N ALA A 311 11.65 21.19 -22.11
CA ALA A 311 12.22 20.91 -23.44
C ALA A 311 13.73 20.66 -23.39
N ALA A 312 14.47 21.52 -22.68
CA ALA A 312 15.91 21.39 -22.51
C ALA A 312 16.30 20.15 -21.68
N GLN A 313 15.49 19.82 -20.68
CA GLN A 313 15.69 18.65 -19.84
C GLN A 313 15.41 17.35 -20.60
N ASP A 314 14.25 17.24 -21.25
CA ASP A 314 13.87 16.06 -22.03
C ASP A 314 14.85 15.84 -23.19
N GLN A 315 15.34 16.90 -23.84
CA GLN A 315 16.37 16.78 -24.88
C GLN A 315 17.70 16.20 -24.35
N ARG A 316 18.07 16.53 -23.11
CA ARG A 316 19.36 16.15 -22.52
C ARG A 316 19.30 14.75 -21.90
N GLU A 317 18.23 14.47 -21.16
CA GLU A 317 18.10 13.25 -20.36
C GLU A 317 17.40 12.12 -21.14
N GLN A 318 16.40 12.45 -21.98
CA GLN A 318 15.58 11.44 -22.67
C GLN A 318 15.05 11.92 -24.03
N PRO A 319 15.90 12.01 -25.08
CA PRO A 319 15.52 12.56 -26.38
C PRO A 319 14.30 11.89 -27.03
N GLU A 320 14.09 10.60 -26.76
CA GLU A 320 12.93 9.84 -27.23
C GLU A 320 11.62 10.38 -26.65
N LEU A 321 11.60 10.68 -25.35
CA LEU A 321 10.44 11.28 -24.69
C LEU A 321 10.08 12.61 -25.36
N ARG A 322 11.10 13.40 -25.69
CA ARG A 322 10.90 14.67 -26.38
C ARG A 322 10.25 14.48 -27.75
N ARG A 323 10.74 13.51 -28.55
CA ARG A 323 10.20 13.18 -29.87
C ARG A 323 8.73 12.75 -29.81
N LEU A 324 8.31 12.07 -28.74
CA LEU A 324 6.91 11.70 -28.50
C LEU A 324 6.05 12.88 -28.04
N LYS A 325 6.58 13.70 -27.12
CA LYS A 325 5.85 14.84 -26.54
C LYS A 325 5.54 15.93 -27.56
N VAL A 326 6.44 16.26 -28.49
CA VAL A 326 6.22 17.36 -29.46
C VAL A 326 4.95 17.19 -30.30
N PRO A 327 4.71 16.06 -30.99
CA PRO A 327 3.46 15.87 -31.75
C PRO A 327 2.24 15.82 -30.83
N LEU A 328 2.35 15.17 -29.67
CA LEU A 328 1.26 15.11 -28.69
C LEU A 328 0.89 16.48 -28.12
N ALA A 329 1.86 17.36 -27.89
CA ALA A 329 1.63 18.71 -27.40
C ALA A 329 0.78 19.52 -28.39
N ARG A 330 1.09 19.42 -29.69
CA ARG A 330 0.31 20.07 -30.76
C ARG A 330 -1.09 19.49 -30.86
N LEU A 331 -1.24 18.20 -30.59
CA LEU A 331 -2.53 17.52 -30.63
C LEU A 331 -3.42 17.89 -29.44
N LEU A 332 -2.87 17.86 -28.23
CA LEU A 332 -3.59 18.06 -26.97
C LEU A 332 -3.84 19.55 -26.68
N CYS A 333 -3.02 20.45 -27.22
CA CYS A 333 -3.10 21.89 -27.03
C CYS A 333 -3.06 22.63 -28.38
N PRO A 334 -4.04 22.39 -29.30
CA PRO A 334 -3.97 22.85 -30.68
C PRO A 334 -3.98 24.38 -30.83
N ASP A 335 -4.62 25.09 -29.90
CA ASP A 335 -4.76 26.55 -29.95
C ASP A 335 -3.61 27.30 -29.26
N MET A 336 -2.59 26.57 -28.75
CA MET A 336 -1.48 27.15 -28.00
C MET A 336 -0.16 27.05 -28.77
N THR A 337 0.54 28.18 -28.88
CA THR A 337 1.92 28.18 -29.37
C THR A 337 2.90 27.85 -28.23
N LEU A 338 3.26 26.58 -28.12
CA LEU A 338 4.15 26.09 -27.06
C LEU A 338 5.64 26.21 -27.46
N ARG A 339 6.41 27.01 -26.71
CA ARG A 339 7.88 27.16 -26.92
C ARG A 339 8.64 25.84 -26.79
N TYR A 340 8.10 24.88 -26.04
CA TYR A 340 8.63 23.52 -25.93
C TYR A 340 8.85 22.85 -27.30
N CYS A 341 7.93 23.11 -28.25
CA CYS A 341 7.96 22.57 -29.60
C CYS A 341 8.93 23.31 -30.54
N GLN A 342 9.46 24.46 -30.12
CA GLN A 342 10.31 25.34 -30.93
C GLN A 342 11.80 25.29 -30.54
N THR A 343 12.12 24.68 -29.40
CA THR A 343 13.50 24.70 -28.89
C THR A 343 14.38 23.76 -29.74
N GLU A 344 15.08 24.24 -30.75
CA GLU A 344 16.03 23.36 -31.46
C GLU A 344 17.12 22.87 -30.50
N ALA A 345 17.66 21.67 -30.76
CA ALA A 345 18.72 21.10 -29.95
C ALA A 345 19.91 22.08 -29.93
N ALA A 346 20.08 22.79 -28.82
CA ALA A 346 21.34 23.47 -28.55
C ALA A 346 22.41 22.37 -28.55
N THR A 347 23.27 22.42 -29.55
CA THR A 347 24.33 21.45 -29.84
C THR A 347 25.45 21.55 -28.83
#